data_AF-T0UU16-F1
#
_entry.id   AF-T0UU16-F1
#
_cell.length_a   1.000
_cell.length_b   1.000
_cell.length_c   1.000
_cell.angle_alpha   90.00
_cell.angle_beta   90.00
_cell.angle_gamma   90.00
#
_symmetry.space_group_name_H-M   'P 1'
#
loop_
_entity.id
_entity.type
_entity.pdbx_description
1 polymer ?
#
loop_
_entity_poly.entity_id
_entity_poly.type
_entity_poly.pdbx_seq_one_letter_code
_entity_poly.pdbx_strand_id
1 'polypeptide(L)'
;MSKQTFETTFAGRPLVVEIGQVAKQANGAAVIRYGESTVLSAAVMSKKMSTGDFFPLQVNYEEKCMPQENSLVVSTNVKVVQQLMQH
;
A
#
# COMPACT_ATOMS: atom_id res chain seq x y z
N MET A 1 7.54 -10.54 10.32
CA MET A 1 6.84 -10.91 9.07
C MET A 1 7.86 -11.49 8.12
N SER A 2 7.68 -12.74 7.70
CA SER A 2 8.51 -13.35 6.65
C SER A 2 8.08 -12.83 5.29
N LYS A 3 9.01 -12.68 4.35
CA LYS A 3 8.69 -12.32 2.96
C LYS A 3 7.77 -13.38 2.35
N GLN A 4 6.68 -12.95 1.71
CA GLN A 4 5.84 -13.81 0.89
C GLN A 4 5.66 -13.18 -0.48
N THR A 5 5.77 -14.00 -1.52
CA THR A 5 5.58 -13.60 -2.91
C THR A 5 4.43 -14.40 -3.50
N PHE A 6 3.50 -13.70 -4.13
CA PHE A 6 2.37 -14.27 -4.86
C PHE A 6 2.52 -13.88 -6.33
N GLU A 7 2.32 -14.84 -7.22
CA GLU A 7 2.49 -14.63 -8.65
C GLU A 7 1.24 -15.13 -9.38
N THR A 8 0.79 -14.35 -10.36
CA THR A 8 -0.29 -14.76 -11.26
C THR A 8 -0.05 -14.17 -12.64
N THR A 9 -0.57 -14.82 -13.69
CA THR A 9 -0.62 -14.22 -15.01
C THR A 9 -1.87 -13.35 -15.11
N PHE A 10 -1.70 -12.07 -15.43
CA PHE A 10 -2.79 -11.12 -15.67
C PHE A 10 -2.58 -10.46 -17.03
N ALA A 11 -3.61 -10.48 -17.89
CA ALA A 11 -3.58 -9.91 -19.24
C ALA A 11 -2.30 -10.28 -20.05
N GLY A 12 -1.86 -11.54 -19.95
CA GLY A 12 -0.72 -12.08 -20.68
C GLY A 12 0.67 -11.74 -20.10
N ARG A 13 0.74 -11.07 -18.94
CA ARG A 13 1.99 -10.70 -18.28
C ARG A 13 2.02 -11.19 -16.82
N PRO A 14 3.19 -11.47 -16.25
CA PRO A 14 3.30 -11.82 -14.84
C PRO A 14 2.97 -10.60 -13.96
N LEU A 15 2.03 -10.79 -13.05
CA LEU A 15 1.72 -9.90 -11.94
C LEU A 15 2.32 -10.52 -10.67
N VAL A 16 3.23 -9.80 -10.04
CA VAL A 16 3.92 -10.26 -8.83
C VAL A 16 3.54 -9.35 -7.67
N VAL A 17 3.11 -9.94 -6.56
CA VAL A 17 2.75 -9.25 -5.32
C VAL A 17 3.65 -9.75 -4.21
N GLU A 18 4.42 -8.85 -3.61
CA GLU A 18 5.33 -9.14 -2.50
C GLU A 18 4.85 -8.44 -1.23
N ILE A 19 4.78 -9.17 -0.12
CA ILE A 19 4.42 -8.65 1.20
C ILE A 19 5.51 -8.97 2.24
N GLY A 20 5.56 -8.17 3.30
CA GLY A 20 6.41 -8.41 4.47
C GLY A 20 7.88 -7.98 4.34
N GLN A 21 8.33 -7.55 3.15
CA GLN A 21 9.71 -7.09 2.93
C GLN A 21 9.91 -5.60 3.22
N VAL A 22 8.94 -4.74 2.85
CA VAL A 22 9.05 -3.27 2.91
C VAL A 22 8.00 -2.65 3.84
N ALA A 23 8.19 -1.36 4.17
CA ALA A 23 7.29 -0.57 5.02
C ALA A 23 6.91 -1.30 6.33
N LYS A 24 7.91 -1.86 7.02
CA LYS A 24 7.75 -2.62 8.29
C LYS A 24 7.11 -1.83 9.45
N GLN A 25 7.08 -0.50 9.33
CA GLN A 25 6.40 0.39 10.27
C GLN A 25 4.90 0.50 9.99
N ALA A 26 4.44 0.07 8.81
CA ALA A 26 3.03 0.00 8.46
C ALA A 26 2.40 -1.31 8.98
N ASN A 27 1.09 -1.27 9.25
CA ASN A 27 0.34 -2.46 9.67
C ASN A 27 0.27 -3.50 8.55
N GLY A 28 0.20 -3.04 7.30
CA GLY A 28 0.30 -3.87 6.11
C GLY A 28 0.95 -3.10 4.97
N ALA A 29 1.74 -3.80 4.16
CA ALA A 29 2.32 -3.24 2.95
C ALA A 29 2.49 -4.33 1.89
N ALA A 30 2.20 -3.96 0.64
CA ALA A 30 2.33 -4.81 -0.53
C ALA A 30 3.05 -4.05 -1.65
N VAL A 31 4.01 -4.71 -2.28
CA VAL A 31 4.67 -4.24 -3.50
C VAL A 31 4.13 -5.06 -4.66
N ILE A 32 3.49 -4.39 -5.60
CA ILE A 32 2.95 -4.99 -6.81
C ILE A 32 3.86 -4.61 -7.96
N ARG A 33 4.29 -5.60 -8.74
CA ARG A 33 5.10 -5.41 -9.94
C ARG A 33 4.35 -5.99 -11.13
N TYR A 34 4.25 -5.18 -12.18
CA TYR A 34 3.57 -5.58 -13.41
C TYR A 34 4.26 -4.95 -14.61
N GLY A 35 5.01 -5.76 -15.37
CA GLY A 35 5.90 -5.25 -16.40
C GLY A 35 6.96 -4.31 -15.81
N GLU A 36 7.03 -3.09 -16.33
CA GLU A 36 7.97 -2.04 -15.89
C GLU A 36 7.39 -1.16 -14.77
N SER A 37 6.12 -1.36 -14.39
CA SER A 37 5.47 -0.55 -13.36
C SER A 37 5.56 -1.22 -11.98
N THR A 38 5.86 -0.41 -10.97
CA THR A 38 5.88 -0.86 -9.57
C THR A 38 4.93 0.00 -8.73
N VAL A 39 4.07 -0.65 -7.96
CA VAL A 39 3.15 0.01 -7.03
C VAL A 39 3.47 -0.44 -5.61
N LEU A 40 3.73 0.50 -4.71
CA LEU A 40 3.82 0.28 -3.27
C LEU A 40 2.52 0.74 -2.62
N SER A 41 1.77 -0.19 -2.04
CA SER A 41 0.60 0.13 -1.23
C SER A 41 0.90 -0.16 0.24
N ALA A 42 0.86 0.87 1.08
CA ALA A 42 1.03 0.75 2.53
C ALA A 42 -0.23 1.22 3.26
N ALA A 43 -0.67 0.44 4.24
CA ALA A 43 -1.81 0.75 5.09
C ALA A 43 -1.36 0.86 6.54
N VAL A 44 -1.69 1.99 7.17
CA VAL A 44 -1.38 2.30 8.56
C VAL A 44 -2.66 2.56 9.33
N MET A 45 -2.78 1.94 10.50
CA MET A 45 -3.86 2.17 11.44
C MET A 45 -3.30 2.89 12.66
N SER A 46 -3.85 4.07 12.96
CA SER A 46 -3.50 4.78 14.19
C SER A 46 -4.26 4.19 15.37
N LYS A 47 -3.55 3.93 16.47
CA LYS A 47 -4.14 3.58 17.77
C LYS A 47 -4.81 4.78 18.46
N LYS A 48 -4.56 6.00 17.98
CA LYS A 48 -5.16 7.20 18.56
C LYS A 48 -6.59 7.31 18.07
N MET A 49 -7.52 7.37 19.01
CA MET A 49 -8.94 7.44 18.72
C MET A 49 -9.29 8.79 18.09
N SER A 50 -10.13 8.76 17.06
CA SER A 50 -10.81 9.96 16.56
C SER A 50 -12.13 10.13 17.29
N THR A 51 -12.39 11.33 17.79
CA THR A 51 -13.63 11.72 18.48
C THR A 51 -14.65 12.39 17.55
N GLY A 52 -14.42 12.33 16.23
CA GLY A 52 -15.36 12.88 15.25
C GLY A 52 -16.47 11.91 14.87
N ASP A 53 -17.56 12.44 14.32
CA ASP A 53 -18.72 11.66 13.84
C ASP A 53 -18.47 10.97 12.49
N PHE A 54 -17.30 11.18 11.87
CA PHE A 54 -16.93 10.65 10.56
C PHE A 54 -15.71 9.73 10.62
N PHE A 55 -15.70 8.72 9.75
CA PHE A 55 -14.60 7.76 9.62
C PHE A 55 -13.37 8.43 8.99
N PRO A 56 -12.29 8.64 9.75
CA PRO A 56 -11.13 9.37 9.25
C PRO A 56 -10.25 8.41 8.44
N LEU A 57 -10.66 8.20 7.19
CA LEU A 57 -9.91 7.49 6.17
C LEU A 57 -9.23 8.52 5.27
N GLN A 58 -7.90 8.44 5.21
CA GLN A 58 -7.12 9.26 4.30
C GLN A 58 -6.37 8.35 3.33
N VAL A 59 -6.47 8.65 2.05
CA VAL A 59 -5.72 7.97 0.99
C VAL A 59 -4.83 9.01 0.32
N ASN A 60 -3.52 8.79 0.38
CA ASN A 60 -2.52 9.60 -0.27
C ASN A 60 -1.93 8.82 -1.44
N TYR A 61 -2.00 9.39 -2.64
CA TYR A 61 -1.43 8.84 -3.86
C TYR A 61 -0.28 9.72 -4.32
N GLU A 62 0.89 9.13 -4.52
CA GLU A 62 2.09 9.81 -5.02
C GLU A 62 2.70 9.02 -6.18
N GLU A 63 2.92 9.70 -7.31
CA GLU A 63 3.67 9.15 -8.44
C GLU A 63 5.11 9.65 -8.38
N LYS A 64 6.05 8.72 -8.52
CA LYS A 64 7.48 9.00 -8.62
C LYS A 64 7.97 8.43 -9.93
N CYS A 65 8.30 9.33 -10.85
CA CYS A 65 8.97 8.97 -12.09
C CYS A 65 10.46 8.83 -11.79
N MET A 66 11.00 7.62 -11.93
CA MET A 66 12.42 7.37 -11.69
C MET A 66 13.21 7.77 -12.94
N PRO A 67 14.23 8.66 -12.86
CA PRO A 67 14.93 9.14 -14.05
C PRO A 67 15.73 8.08 -14.84
N GLN A 68 15.99 6.90 -14.26
CA GLN A 68 16.91 5.91 -14.81
C GLN A 68 16.24 4.67 -15.44
N GLU A 69 14.94 4.51 -15.29
CA GLU A 69 14.17 3.43 -15.90
C GLU A 69 12.83 4.05 -16.29
N ASN A 70 12.23 3.67 -17.41
CA ASN A 70 10.91 4.18 -17.83
C ASN A 70 9.77 3.65 -16.92
N SER A 71 10.10 3.43 -15.65
CA SER A 71 9.34 2.82 -14.57
C SER A 71 8.66 3.91 -13.75
N LEU A 72 7.34 3.87 -13.78
CA LEU A 72 6.50 4.62 -12.85
C LEU A 72 6.47 3.85 -11.52
N VAL A 73 6.91 4.50 -10.45
CA VAL A 73 6.72 4.02 -9.08
C VAL A 73 5.56 4.78 -8.47
N VAL A 74 4.51 4.05 -8.15
CA VAL A 74 3.31 4.62 -7.51
C VAL A 74 3.31 4.22 -6.04
N SER A 75 3.15 5.18 -5.14
CA SER A 75 3.05 4.94 -3.71
C SER A 75 1.68 5.36 -3.22
N THR A 76 0.92 4.42 -2.66
CA THR A 76 -0.36 4.71 -2.00
C THR A 76 -0.23 4.46 -0.51
N ASN A 77 -0.54 5.49 0.29
CA ASN A 77 -0.59 5.39 1.74
C ASN A 77 -2.04 5.54 2.21
N VAL A 78 -2.57 4.50 2.84
CA VAL A 78 -3.90 4.51 3.44
C VAL A 78 -3.73 4.67 4.95
N LYS A 79 -4.22 5.77 5.49
CA LYS A 79 -4.25 6.00 6.95
C LYS A 79 -5.68 5.85 7.44
N VAL A 80 -5.86 4.85 8.30
CA VAL A 80 -7.11 4.62 9.03
C VAL A 80 -6.91 5.09 10.46
N VAL A 81 -7.80 5.95 10.95
CA VAL A 81 -7.83 6.31 12.37
C VAL A 81 -8.99 5.57 13.01
N GLN A 82 -8.72 4.83 14.08
CA GLN A 82 -9.74 4.08 14.80
C GLN A 82 -10.81 5.05 15.33
N GLN A 83 -12.06 4.87 14.88
CA GLN A 83 -13.21 5.64 15.35
C GLN A 83 -13.98 4.84 16.39
N LEU A 84 -14.50 5.51 17.42
CA LEU A 84 -15.44 4.89 18.36
C LEU A 84 -16.70 4.51 17.57
N MET A 85 -16.98 3.22 17.41
CA MET A 85 -18.37 2.80 17.18
C MET A 85 -19.07 3.00 18.53
N GLN A 86 -19.65 4.18 18.74
CA GLN A 86 -20.60 4.38 19.83
C GLN A 86 -21.78 3.45 19.52
N HIS A 87 -22.00 2.47 20.40
CA HIS A 87 -23.26 1.71 20.44
C HIS A 87 -24.42 2.64 20.75
#